data_AF-A0A378HZ75-F1
#
_entry.id   AF-A0A378HZ75-F1
#
_cell.length_a   1.000
_cell.length_b   1.000
_cell.length_c   1.000
_cell.angle_alpha   90.00
_cell.angle_beta   90.00
_cell.angle_gamma   90.00
#
_symmetry.space_group_name_H-M   'P 1'
#
loop_
_entity.id
_entity.type
_entity.pdbx_description
1 polymer ?
#
loop_
_entity_poly.entity_id
_entity_poly.type
_entity_poly.pdbx_seq_one_letter_code
_entity_poly.pdbx_strand_id
1 'polypeptide(L)'
;MKKLSLIMATTFLFSPAVFSGEAKNACKEIAKACEAAGFKDNDKKFWRDCMRPVILGKKVDGVTVESTQVTTCRERKIVQLQRELKEFQSVK
;
A
#
# COMPACT_ATOMS: atom_id res chain seq x y z
N MET A 1 -28.38 -17.09 45.04
CA MET A 1 -26.95 -17.21 45.44
C MET A 1 -26.28 -18.29 44.61
N LYS A 2 -25.37 -17.93 43.69
CA LYS A 2 -24.39 -18.78 42.96
C LYS A 2 -23.61 -17.82 42.04
N LYS A 3 -22.64 -17.09 42.60
CA LYS A 3 -21.18 -17.35 42.57
C LYS A 3 -20.60 -17.46 41.15
N LEU A 4 -19.77 -16.46 40.87
CA LEU A 4 -18.54 -16.46 40.06
C LEU A 4 -18.56 -17.14 38.69
N SER A 5 -18.32 -16.33 37.65
CA SER A 5 -17.07 -16.46 36.90
C SER A 5 -16.75 -15.17 36.15
N LEU A 6 -15.80 -14.43 36.72
CA LEU A 6 -15.19 -13.25 36.14
C LEU A 6 -14.08 -13.74 35.22
N ILE A 7 -14.36 -13.92 33.93
CA ILE A 7 -13.33 -14.24 32.93
C ILE A 7 -12.80 -12.92 32.39
N MET A 8 -11.69 -12.52 32.97
CA MET A 8 -10.82 -11.45 32.51
C MET A 8 -10.24 -11.88 31.17
N ALA A 9 -10.81 -11.39 30.06
CA ALA A 9 -10.30 -11.62 28.72
C ALA A 9 -9.11 -10.67 28.47
N THR A 10 -7.92 -11.18 28.76
CA THR A 10 -6.63 -10.54 28.50
C THR A 10 -6.38 -10.40 27.00
N THR A 11 -6.15 -9.15 26.58
CA THR A 11 -5.17 -8.71 25.57
C THR A 11 -5.14 -9.38 24.19
N PHE A 12 -5.37 -8.57 23.16
CA PHE A 12 -4.42 -8.43 22.04
C PHE A 12 -4.57 -7.02 21.47
N LEU A 13 -3.81 -6.06 22.01
CA LEU A 13 -3.54 -4.80 21.31
C LEU A 13 -2.56 -5.12 20.19
N PHE A 14 -3.08 -5.53 19.03
CA PHE A 14 -2.32 -5.46 17.79
C PHE A 14 -2.10 -3.98 17.48
N SER A 15 -1.02 -3.41 18.02
CA SER A 15 -0.49 -2.14 17.53
C SER A 15 0.18 -2.42 16.19
N PRO A 16 -0.35 -1.95 15.05
CA PRO A 16 0.45 -1.93 13.84
C PRO A 16 1.61 -0.98 14.12
N ALA A 17 2.83 -1.52 14.12
CA ALA A 17 4.04 -0.72 14.12
C ALA A 17 3.99 0.19 12.89
N VAL A 18 3.65 1.46 13.11
CA VAL A 18 3.71 2.50 12.08
C VAL A 18 5.19 2.78 11.82
N PHE A 19 5.76 2.04 10.88
CA PHE A 19 7.06 2.35 10.27
C PHE A 19 6.93 3.63 9.44
N SER A 20 7.01 4.77 10.12
CA SER A 20 6.79 6.11 9.57
C SER A 20 7.90 6.58 8.61
N GLY A 21 9.07 5.90 8.59
CA GLY A 21 10.24 6.27 7.79
C GLY A 21 10.28 5.69 6.37
N GLU A 22 10.03 4.39 6.21
CA GLU A 22 10.13 3.71 4.90
C GLU A 22 8.92 3.98 4.00
N ALA A 23 7.79 4.34 4.60
CA ALA A 23 6.53 4.48 3.87
C ALA A 23 6.54 5.55 2.78
N LYS A 24 7.36 6.62 2.92
CA LYS A 24 7.41 7.70 1.92
C LYS A 24 8.03 7.27 0.59
N ASN A 25 8.86 6.22 0.59
CA ASN A 25 9.58 5.76 -0.59
C ASN A 25 9.05 4.44 -1.17
N ALA A 26 8.04 3.81 -0.55
CA ALA A 26 7.53 2.50 -0.97
C ALA A 26 7.10 2.45 -2.46
N CYS A 27 6.37 3.47 -2.95
CA CYS A 27 6.02 3.54 -4.38
C CYS A 27 7.24 3.77 -5.28
N LYS A 28 8.27 4.46 -4.78
CA LYS A 28 9.51 4.73 -5.52
C LYS A 28 10.34 3.45 -5.65
N GLU A 29 10.37 2.61 -4.63
CA GLU A 29 11.06 1.31 -4.71
C GLU A 29 10.37 0.38 -5.72
N ILE A 30 9.02 0.39 -5.77
CA ILE A 30 8.29 -0.33 -6.83
C ILE A 30 8.61 0.25 -8.22
N ALA A 31 8.67 1.57 -8.36
CA ALA A 31 9.02 2.22 -9.62
C ALA A 31 10.43 1.82 -10.09
N LYS A 32 11.43 1.83 -9.19
CA LYS A 32 12.78 1.37 -9.48
C LYS A 32 12.82 -0.11 -9.90
N ALA A 33 12.02 -0.97 -9.25
CA ALA A 33 11.93 -2.36 -9.62
C ALA A 33 11.33 -2.54 -11.03
N CYS A 34 10.34 -1.73 -11.39
CA CYS A 34 9.81 -1.67 -12.75
C CYS A 34 10.87 -1.20 -13.76
N GLU A 35 11.66 -0.17 -13.44
CA GLU A 35 12.75 0.30 -14.30
C GLU A 35 13.83 -0.77 -14.49
N ALA A 36 14.21 -1.46 -13.42
CA ALA A 36 15.17 -2.56 -13.46
C ALA A 36 14.68 -3.75 -14.30
N ALA A 37 13.36 -3.97 -14.35
CA ALA A 37 12.73 -4.96 -15.23
C ALA A 37 12.58 -4.50 -16.69
N GLY A 38 13.04 -3.28 -17.03
CA GLY A 38 13.04 -2.74 -18.39
C GLY A 38 11.83 -1.89 -18.76
N PHE A 39 10.93 -1.59 -17.81
CA PHE A 39 9.82 -0.68 -18.04
C PHE A 39 10.32 0.77 -17.96
N LYS A 40 10.06 1.59 -19.00
CA LYS A 40 10.50 2.99 -19.03
C LYS A 40 9.44 3.93 -18.42
N ASP A 41 9.78 4.67 -17.37
CA ASP A 41 8.86 5.55 -16.60
C ASP A 41 8.05 6.54 -17.45
N ASN A 42 8.61 7.00 -18.59
CA ASN A 42 7.94 7.91 -19.52
C ASN A 42 6.90 7.25 -20.44
N ASP A 43 6.69 5.94 -20.34
CA ASP A 43 5.72 5.21 -21.15
C ASP A 43 4.41 5.01 -20.37
N LYS A 44 3.26 5.20 -21.01
CA LYS A 44 1.95 4.80 -20.46
C LYS A 44 1.95 3.32 -20.05
N LYS A 45 2.79 2.51 -20.72
CA LYS A 45 3.03 1.10 -20.39
C LYS A 45 3.67 0.92 -19.01
N PHE A 46 4.50 1.83 -18.52
CA PHE A 46 5.09 1.72 -17.19
C PHE A 46 4.04 1.61 -16.11
N TRP A 47 3.09 2.56 -16.12
CA TRP A 47 2.01 2.54 -15.15
C TRP A 47 1.09 1.33 -15.35
N ARG A 48 0.66 1.09 -16.60
CA ARG A 48 -0.36 0.08 -16.91
C ARG A 48 0.15 -1.35 -16.78
N ASP A 49 1.37 -1.62 -17.21
CA ASP A 49 1.91 -2.96 -17.41
C ASP A 49 2.86 -3.37 -16.28
N CYS A 50 3.40 -2.43 -15.49
CA CYS A 50 4.20 -2.74 -14.30
C CYS A 50 3.59 -2.23 -12.98
N MET A 51 3.53 -0.91 -12.78
CA MET A 51 3.17 -0.33 -11.48
C MET A 51 1.78 -0.77 -11.00
N ARG A 52 0.76 -0.63 -11.86
CA ARG A 52 -0.62 -0.97 -11.50
C ARG A 52 -0.78 -2.45 -11.16
N PRO A 53 -0.31 -3.41 -11.97
CA PRO A 53 -0.33 -4.82 -11.61
C PRO A 53 0.35 -5.11 -10.26
N VAL A 54 1.56 -4.58 -10.04
CA VAL A 54 2.34 -4.81 -8.81
C VAL A 54 1.61 -4.25 -7.59
N ILE A 55 1.10 -3.01 -7.65
CA ILE A 55 0.32 -2.40 -6.56
C ILE A 55 -0.96 -3.19 -6.29
N LEU A 56 -1.57 -3.79 -7.31
CA LEU A 56 -2.74 -4.67 -7.17
C LEU A 56 -2.39 -6.10 -6.68
N GLY A 57 -1.12 -6.37 -6.40
CA GLY A 57 -0.65 -7.67 -5.89
C GLY A 57 -0.47 -8.73 -6.97
N LYS A 58 -0.46 -8.34 -8.26
CA LYS A 58 -0.12 -9.24 -9.35
C LYS A 58 1.40 -9.32 -9.51
N LYS A 59 1.89 -10.49 -9.91
CA LYS A 59 3.28 -10.67 -10.29
C LYS A 59 3.52 -10.07 -11.68
N VAL A 60 4.68 -9.46 -11.85
CA VAL A 60 5.18 -8.96 -13.13
C VAL A 60 6.57 -9.55 -13.32
N ASP A 61 6.84 -10.11 -14.50
CA ASP A 61 8.11 -10.76 -14.78
C ASP A 61 9.28 -9.79 -14.62
N GLY A 62 10.34 -10.23 -13.96
CA GLY A 62 11.51 -9.41 -13.66
C GLY A 62 11.34 -8.40 -12.51
N VAL A 63 10.14 -8.28 -11.92
CA VAL A 63 9.86 -7.33 -10.84
C VAL A 63 9.78 -8.05 -9.51
N THR A 64 10.72 -7.77 -8.62
CA THR A 64 10.75 -8.27 -7.25
C THR A 64 10.67 -7.11 -6.28
N VAL A 65 9.63 -7.08 -5.45
CA VAL A 65 9.38 -6.05 -4.43
C VAL A 65 8.86 -6.68 -3.15
N GLU A 66 9.08 -6.02 -2.03
CA GLU A 66 8.60 -6.51 -0.74
C GLU A 66 7.07 -6.28 -0.61
N SER A 67 6.37 -7.24 -0.02
CA SER A 67 4.91 -7.15 0.17
C SER A 67 4.46 -5.95 1.02
N THR A 68 5.30 -5.53 1.97
CA THR A 68 5.09 -4.35 2.81
C THR A 68 5.14 -3.06 1.99
N GLN A 69 6.05 -2.98 1.01
CA GLN A 69 6.17 -1.86 0.07
C GLN A 69 4.95 -1.77 -0.84
N VAL A 70 4.46 -2.91 -1.35
CA VAL A 70 3.23 -2.98 -2.15
C VAL A 70 2.03 -2.46 -1.37
N THR A 71 1.84 -2.96 -0.15
CA THR A 71 0.72 -2.56 0.72
C THR A 71 0.80 -1.07 1.06
N THR A 72 1.97 -0.59 1.46
CA THR A 72 2.18 0.82 1.83
C THR A 72 1.96 1.76 0.64
N CYS A 73 2.42 1.38 -0.55
CA CYS A 73 2.19 2.18 -1.75
C CYS A 73 0.70 2.22 -2.13
N ARG A 74 0.01 1.08 -2.03
CA ARG A 74 -1.43 0.97 -2.30
C ARG A 74 -2.25 1.88 -1.39
N GLU A 75 -2.02 1.81 -0.09
CA GLU A 75 -2.74 2.62 0.91
C GLU A 75 -2.55 4.11 0.66
N ARG A 76 -1.32 4.55 0.36
CA ARG A 76 -1.05 5.94 0.00
C ARG A 76 -1.80 6.38 -1.25
N LYS A 77 -1.82 5.54 -2.29
CA LYS A 77 -2.54 5.86 -3.53
C LYS A 77 -4.04 5.98 -3.28
N ILE A 78 -4.61 5.14 -2.42
CA ILE A 78 -6.03 5.22 -2.01
C ILE A 78 -6.30 6.53 -1.29
N VAL A 79 -5.49 6.89 -0.30
CA VAL A 79 -5.66 8.14 0.46
C VAL A 79 -5.54 9.37 -0.45
N GLN A 80 -4.58 9.38 -1.37
CA GLN A 80 -4.42 10.46 -2.35
C GLN A 80 -5.67 10.58 -3.23
N LEU A 81 -6.14 9.48 -3.83
CA LEU A 81 -7.32 9.51 -4.70
C LEU A 81 -8.59 9.91 -3.95
N GLN A 82 -8.75 9.48 -2.69
CA GLN A 82 -9.86 9.90 -1.84
C GLN A 82 -9.82 11.41 -1.56
N ARG A 83 -8.62 11.99 -1.40
CA ARG A 83 -8.46 13.44 -1.23
C ARG A 83 -8.85 14.18 -2.51
N GLU A 84 -8.29 13.77 -3.65
CA GLU A 84 -8.61 14.37 -4.96
C GLU A 84 -10.11 14.28 -5.25
N LEU A 85 -10.75 13.13 -5.00
CA LEU A 85 -12.19 12.97 -5.17
C LEU A 85 -13.01 13.94 -4.30
N LYS A 86 -12.61 14.15 -3.04
CA LYS A 86 -13.27 15.12 -2.15
C LYS A 86 -13.12 16.54 -2.67
N GLU A 87 -11.93 16.91 -3.15
CA GLU A 87 -11.68 18.23 -3.75
C GLU A 87 -12.57 18.44 -4.97
N PHE A 88 -12.64 17.49 -5.91
CA PHE A 88 -13.52 17.58 -7.08
C PHE A 88 -15.01 17.65 -6.69
N GLN A 89 -15.45 16.92 -5.68
CA GLN A 89 -16.83 16.98 -5.18
C GLN A 89 -17.18 18.30 -4.50
N SER A 90 -16.18 19.01 -3.97
CA SER A 90 -16.34 20.30 -3.32
C SER A 90 -16.45 21.47 -4.30
N VAL A 91 -16.08 21.26 -5.57
CA VAL A 91 -16.35 22.19 -6.68
C VAL A 91 -17.82 22.01 -7.07
N LYS A 92 -18.71 22.64 -6.31
CA LYS A 92 -20.14 22.80 -6.61
C LYS A 92 -20.48 24.26 -6.84
#